data_AF-A0A9D9K5P3-F1
#
_entry.id   AF-A0A9D9K5P3-F1
#
_cell.length_a   1.000
_cell.length_b   1.000
_cell.length_c   1.000
_cell.angle_alpha   90.00
_cell.angle_beta   90.00
_cell.angle_gamma   90.00
#
_symmetry.space_group_name_H-M   'P 1'
#
loop_
_entity.id
_entity.type
_entity.pdbx_description
1 polymer ?
#
loop_
_entity_poly.entity_id
_entity_poly.type
_entity_poly.pdbx_seq_one_letter_code
_entity_poly.pdbx_strand_id
1 'polypeptide(L)'
;PDYWREGEPVSGGMTPPPGLFEPIRGFGKLWRENQFVRETLGWAVEPESADKAVEQYFRGGAFAIYRMNTDRIYIMKPDNTAEDIQRIR
;
A
#
# COMPACT_ATOMS: atom_id res chain seq x y z
N PRO A 1 -11.36 6.32 -3.36
CA PRO A 1 -12.20 5.94 -2.20
C PRO A 1 -11.95 4.47 -1.85
N ASP A 2 -11.73 4.15 -0.57
CA ASP A 2 -11.67 2.76 -0.11
C ASP A 2 -13.11 2.23 -0.02
N TYR A 3 -13.44 1.25 -0.86
CA TYR A 3 -14.78 0.67 -0.94
C TYR A 3 -14.93 -0.57 -0.06
N TRP A 4 -13.87 -1.03 0.61
CA TRP A 4 -13.95 -2.20 1.47
C TRP A 4 -14.58 -1.82 2.81
N ARG A 5 -15.53 -2.63 3.29
CA ARG A 5 -16.24 -2.43 4.56
C ARG A 5 -16.08 -3.65 5.44
N GLU A 6 -16.05 -3.43 6.76
CA GLU A 6 -16.04 -4.52 7.73
C GLU A 6 -17.24 -5.45 7.50
N GLY A 7 -16.95 -6.73 7.24
CA GLY A 7 -17.93 -7.75 6.84
C GLY A 7 -17.86 -8.18 5.37
N GLU A 8 -17.14 -7.46 4.51
CA GLU A 8 -16.85 -7.93 3.15
C GLU A 8 -15.79 -9.05 3.14
N PRO A 9 -15.76 -9.91 2.10
CA PRO A 9 -14.70 -10.90 1.94
C PRO A 9 -13.31 -10.24 2.02
N VAL A 10 -12.46 -10.78 2.89
CA VAL A 10 -11.09 -10.28 3.08
C VAL A 10 -10.21 -10.59 1.87
N SER A 11 -10.55 -11.62 1.09
CA SER A 11 -9.82 -12.04 -0.10
C SER A 11 -10.78 -12.56 -1.17
N GLY A 12 -10.27 -12.70 -2.39
CA GLY A 12 -10.93 -13.41 -3.49
C GLY A 12 -10.65 -14.91 -3.49
N GLY A 13 -9.79 -15.41 -2.58
CA GLY A 13 -9.43 -16.81 -2.50
C GLY A 13 -8.53 -17.27 -3.64
N MET A 14 -7.75 -16.36 -4.23
CA MET A 14 -6.87 -16.67 -5.35
C MET A 14 -5.56 -17.27 -4.82
N THR A 15 -5.02 -18.27 -5.51
CA THR A 15 -3.75 -18.90 -5.12
C THR A 15 -2.56 -18.14 -5.73
N PRO A 16 -1.72 -17.47 -4.92
CA PRO A 16 -0.54 -16.80 -5.43
C PRO A 16 0.58 -17.80 -5.80
N PRO A 17 1.51 -17.42 -6.69
CA PRO A 17 2.76 -18.15 -6.89
C PRO A 17 3.59 -18.25 -5.60
N PRO A 18 4.56 -19.19 -5.52
CA PRO A 18 5.44 -19.33 -4.36
C PRO A 18 6.16 -18.02 -4.01
N GLY A 19 6.13 -17.66 -2.72
CA GLY A 19 6.78 -16.45 -2.20
C GLY A 19 6.00 -15.15 -2.43
N LEU A 20 4.80 -15.22 -3.01
CA LEU A 20 3.92 -14.07 -3.23
C LEU A 20 2.61 -14.23 -2.45
N PHE A 21 1.86 -13.15 -2.36
CA PHE A 21 0.64 -13.06 -1.56
C PHE A 21 -0.52 -12.50 -2.38
N GLU A 22 -1.72 -13.04 -2.17
CA GLU A 22 -2.95 -12.36 -2.60
C GLU A 22 -3.14 -11.10 -1.73
N PRO A 23 -3.22 -9.90 -2.32
CA PRO A 23 -3.56 -8.72 -1.54
C PRO A 23 -4.96 -8.86 -0.93
N ILE A 24 -5.14 -8.43 0.32
CA ILE A 24 -6.38 -8.62 1.09
C ILE A 24 -7.06 -7.28 1.39
N ARG A 25 -8.27 -7.31 1.95
CA ARG A 25 -9.06 -6.14 2.40
C ARG A 25 -9.12 -5.02 1.34
N GLY A 26 -8.84 -3.77 1.71
CA GLY A 26 -8.95 -2.60 0.84
C GLY A 26 -8.00 -2.65 -0.36
N PHE A 27 -6.72 -2.99 -0.14
CA PHE A 27 -5.76 -3.12 -1.24
C PHE A 27 -6.13 -4.28 -2.17
N GLY A 28 -6.53 -5.41 -1.58
CA GLY A 28 -7.03 -6.59 -2.28
C GLY A 28 -8.27 -6.32 -3.12
N LYS A 29 -9.22 -5.56 -2.59
CA LYS A 29 -10.42 -5.18 -3.32
C LYS A 29 -10.06 -4.33 -4.54
N LEU A 30 -9.29 -3.26 -4.34
CA LEU A 30 -8.82 -2.42 -5.45
C LEU A 30 -8.06 -3.24 -6.50
N TRP A 31 -7.14 -4.10 -6.05
CA TRP A 31 -6.36 -4.96 -6.94
C TRP A 31 -7.24 -5.95 -7.72
N ARG A 32 -8.21 -6.63 -7.07
CA ARG A 32 -9.08 -7.60 -7.75
C ARG A 32 -10.09 -6.94 -8.70
N GLU A 33 -10.63 -5.78 -8.32
CA GLU A 33 -11.70 -5.10 -9.06
C GLU A 33 -11.18 -4.18 -10.17
N ASN A 34 -9.91 -3.76 -10.12
CA ASN A 34 -9.29 -2.94 -11.15
C ASN A 34 -8.23 -3.74 -11.92
N GLN A 35 -8.58 -4.20 -13.11
CA GLN A 35 -7.69 -4.97 -13.98
C GLN A 35 -6.38 -4.24 -14.28
N PHE A 36 -6.43 -2.93 -14.57
CA PHE A 36 -5.24 -2.13 -14.85
C PHE A 36 -4.28 -2.12 -13.64
N VAL A 37 -4.79 -1.97 -12.42
CA VAL A 37 -3.98 -2.01 -11.20
C VAL A 37 -3.33 -3.39 -11.02
N ARG A 38 -4.09 -4.47 -11.15
CA ARG A 38 -3.57 -5.84 -11.01
C ARG A 38 -2.50 -6.18 -12.04
N GLU A 39 -2.70 -5.80 -13.30
CA GLU A 39 -1.73 -6.05 -14.37
C GLU A 39 -0.46 -5.21 -14.20
N THR A 40 -0.59 -3.99 -13.66
CA THR A 40 0.55 -3.08 -13.43
C THR A 40 1.40 -3.54 -12.25
N LEU A 41 0.78 -3.92 -11.13
CA LEU A 41 1.49 -4.22 -9.88
C LEU A 41 1.89 -5.70 -9.74
N GLY A 42 1.14 -6.63 -10.35
CA GLY A 42 1.30 -8.06 -10.09
C GLY A 42 0.90 -8.45 -8.67
N TRP A 43 1.32 -9.62 -8.20
CA TRP A 43 1.04 -10.11 -6.85
C TRP A 43 1.82 -9.32 -5.79
N ALA A 44 1.30 -9.26 -4.57
CA ALA A 44 2.03 -8.66 -3.46
C ALA A 44 3.26 -9.52 -3.10
N VAL A 45 4.35 -8.83 -2.76
CA VAL A 45 5.60 -9.47 -2.31
C VAL A 45 5.67 -9.64 -0.78
N GLU A 46 4.77 -8.98 -0.05
CA GLU A 46 4.61 -9.08 1.40
C GLU A 46 3.12 -9.07 1.78
N PRO A 47 2.74 -9.63 2.94
CA PRO A 47 1.38 -9.50 3.47
C PRO A 47 0.98 -8.06 3.74
N GLU A 48 -0.33 -7.77 3.66
CA GLU A 48 -0.86 -6.48 4.13
C GLU A 48 -0.56 -6.27 5.62
N SER A 49 -0.06 -5.09 5.96
CA SER A 49 0.28 -4.69 7.32
C SER A 49 -0.52 -3.46 7.74
N ALA A 50 -1.17 -3.53 8.91
CA ALA A 50 -1.80 -2.38 9.53
C ALA A 50 -0.74 -1.53 10.26
N ASP A 51 -0.82 -0.21 10.09
CA ASP A 51 0.10 0.74 10.72
C ASP A 51 -0.63 2.02 11.13
N LYS A 52 -0.06 2.73 12.10
CA LYS A 52 -0.40 4.13 12.36
C LYS A 52 0.59 5.00 11.62
N ALA A 53 0.09 6.00 10.91
CA ALA A 53 0.93 6.88 10.12
C ALA A 53 0.68 8.36 10.44
N VAL A 54 1.71 9.18 10.22
CA VAL A 54 1.59 10.63 10.14
C VAL A 54 1.83 11.03 8.70
N GLU A 55 0.90 11.78 8.12
CA GLU A 55 1.00 12.29 6.77
C GLU A 55 1.25 13.81 6.79
N GLN A 56 2.16 14.28 5.94
CA GLN A 56 2.42 15.71 5.76
C GLN A 56 2.55 16.03 4.28
N TYR A 57 1.77 17.00 3.81
CA TYR A 57 1.85 17.52 2.44
C TYR A 57 2.77 18.73 2.38
N PHE A 58 3.49 18.87 1.27
CA PHE A 58 4.42 19.96 1.03
C PHE A 58 4.01 20.76 -0.20
N ARG A 59 4.34 22.05 -0.17
CA ARG A 59 4.22 22.90 -1.36
C ARG A 59 5.09 22.33 -2.48
N GLY A 60 4.50 22.16 -3.67
CA GLY A 60 5.17 21.53 -4.81
C GLY A 60 4.68 20.10 -5.10
N GLY A 61 3.75 19.56 -4.30
CA GLY A 61 3.05 18.30 -4.62
C GLY A 61 3.66 17.04 -4.02
N ALA A 62 4.75 17.16 -3.26
CA ALA A 62 5.29 16.06 -2.50
C ALA A 62 4.49 15.83 -1.21
N PHE A 63 4.49 14.60 -0.71
CA PHE A 63 4.02 14.28 0.64
C PHE A 63 4.91 13.23 1.30
N ALA A 64 4.97 13.27 2.63
CA ALA A 64 5.67 12.28 3.43
C ALA A 64 4.68 11.48 4.28
N ILE A 65 4.93 10.17 4.39
CA ILE A 65 4.24 9.26 5.31
C ILE A 65 5.27 8.70 6.27
N TYR A 66 5.14 9.00 7.55
CA TYR A 66 5.90 8.35 8.61
C TYR A 66 5.10 7.17 9.16
N ARG A 67 5.64 5.95 9.06
CA ARG A 67 5.06 4.70 9.57
C ARG A 67 5.61 4.38 10.96
N MET A 68 4.72 4.35 11.96
CA MET A 68 5.13 4.23 13.36
C MET A 68 5.68 2.85 13.71
N ASN A 69 5.10 1.77 13.19
CA ASN A 69 5.52 0.41 13.55
C ASN A 69 6.90 0.04 12.97
N THR A 70 7.31 0.70 11.89
CA THR A 70 8.57 0.40 11.18
C THR A 70 9.65 1.47 11.38
N ASP A 71 9.33 2.59 12.02
CA ASP A 71 10.20 3.76 12.18
C ASP A 71 10.75 4.29 10.83
N ARG A 72 9.95 4.17 9.75
CA ARG A 72 10.31 4.56 8.38
C ARG A 72 9.50 5.75 7.88
N ILE A 73 10.14 6.57 7.05
CA ILE A 73 9.52 7.69 6.35
C ILE A 73 9.57 7.38 4.85
N TYR A 74 8.41 7.41 4.22
CA TYR A 74 8.28 7.38 2.76
C TYR A 74 8.04 8.79 2.26
N ILE A 75 8.84 9.25 1.30
CA ILE A 75 8.61 10.52 0.60
C ILE A 75 8.13 10.20 -0.80
N MET A 76 6.89 10.59 -1.10
CA MET A 76 6.33 10.51 -2.44
C MET A 76 6.57 11.83 -3.15
N LYS A 77 7.31 11.77 -4.26
CA LYS A 77 7.71 12.94 -5.05
C LYS A 77 6.68 13.24 -6.16
N PRO A 78 6.63 14.49 -6.65
CA PRO A 78 5.68 14.89 -7.71
C PRO A 78 5.90 14.18 -9.05
N ASP A 79 7.07 13.56 -9.24
CA ASP A 79 7.46 12.82 -10.44
C ASP A 79 7.10 11.32 -10.38
N ASN A 80 6.24 10.93 -9.45
CA ASN A 80 5.81 9.55 -9.17
C ASN A 80 6.93 8.62 -8.68
N THR A 81 8.05 9.15 -8.22
CA THR A 81 9.07 8.36 -7.52
C THR A 81 8.91 8.43 -6.00
N ALA A 82 9.44 7.44 -5.29
CA ALA A 82 9.37 7.36 -3.84
C ALA A 82 10.76 7.17 -3.24
N GLU A 83 10.99 7.73 -2.06
CA GLU A 83 12.19 7.47 -1.25
C GLU A 83 11.79 6.83 0.07
N ASP A 84 12.54 5.82 0.49
CA ASP A 84 12.40 5.14 1.78
C ASP A 84 13.58 5.53 2.66
N ILE A 85 13.28 6.20 3.78
CA ILE A 85 14.26 6.82 4.65
C ILE A 85 14.05 6.33 6.09
N GLN A 86 15.11 5.84 6.73
CA GLN A 86 15.10 5.59 8.17
C GLN A 86 14.96 6.92 8.91
N ARG A 87 14.03 7.00 9.86
CA ARG A 87 13.83 8.22 10.64
C ARG A 87 15.13 8.63 11.35
N ILE A 88 15.58 9.86 11.10
CA ILE A 88 16.70 10.47 11.84
C ILE A 88 16.17 10.87 13.23
N ARG A 89 16.90 10.46 14.27
CA ARG A 89 16.61 10.80 15.67
C ARG A 89 17.37 12.05 16.08
#